data_AF-A0A4Q5LKQ9-F1
#
_entry.id   AF-A0A4Q5LKQ9-F1
#
_cell.length_a   1.000
_cell.length_b   1.000
_cell.length_c   1.000
_cell.angle_alpha   90.00
_cell.angle_beta   90.00
_cell.angle_gamma   90.00
#
_symmetry.space_group_name_H-M   'P 1'
#
loop_
_entity.id
_entity.type
_entity.pdbx_description
1 polymer ?
#
loop_
_entity_poly.entity_id
_entity_poly.type
_entity_poly.pdbx_seq_one_letter_code
_entity_poly.pdbx_strand_id
1 'polypeptide(L)'
;MKGKIYKGLVLYFIQFDPKADTEYQEAYAWYEEQLQGLGERFEFSVEQKLVSVLAAPLLYPIKKYDIRECKINGFPYLIIYKFYPLKNLILIISIFHTSRNPRKKLPNLRKRS
;
A
#
# COMPACT_ATOMS: atom_id res chain seq x y z
N MET A 1 10.26 4.34 -13.09
CA MET A 1 10.12 5.37 -12.05
C MET A 1 11.22 5.18 -11.02
N LYS A 2 12.06 6.20 -10.77
CA LYS A 2 13.13 6.12 -9.77
C LYS A 2 12.50 6.30 -8.39
N GLY A 3 12.65 5.30 -7.51
CA GLY A 3 12.11 5.35 -6.15
C GLY A 3 12.61 6.58 -5.39
N LYS A 4 11.69 7.41 -4.91
CA LYS A 4 12.00 8.52 -4.01
C LYS A 4 12.44 7.93 -2.66
N ILE A 5 13.70 8.16 -2.28
CA ILE A 5 14.21 7.81 -0.95
C ILE A 5 13.84 8.95 0.00
N TYR A 6 12.89 8.71 0.90
CA TYR A 6 12.51 9.67 1.95
C TYR A 6 13.51 9.57 3.10
N LYS A 7 14.53 10.45 3.10
CA LYS A 7 15.59 10.49 4.12
C LYS A 7 15.36 11.68 5.08
N GLY A 8 14.66 11.42 6.18
CA GLY A 8 14.44 12.38 7.26
C GLY A 8 13.91 11.67 8.50
N LEU A 9 14.82 11.26 9.39
CA LEU A 9 14.57 10.52 10.64
C LEU A 9 13.46 9.44 10.59
N VAL A 10 13.38 8.70 9.49
CA VAL A 10 12.47 7.55 9.38
C VAL A 10 13.29 6.30 9.70
N LEU A 11 12.99 5.64 10.82
CA LEU A 11 13.67 4.38 11.21
C LEU A 11 13.36 3.24 10.23
N TYR A 12 12.33 3.39 9.41
CA TYR A 12 11.82 2.36 8.51
C TYR A 12 11.83 2.81 7.05
N PHE A 13 12.00 1.87 6.12
CA PHE A 13 11.82 2.09 4.70
C PHE A 13 10.65 1.26 4.16
N ILE A 14 10.00 1.78 3.12
CA ILE A 14 8.93 1.09 2.40
C ILE A 14 9.52 0.38 1.19
N GLN A 15 9.08 -0.87 0.98
CA GLN A 15 9.30 -1.61 -0.25
C GLN A 15 7.95 -2.10 -0.77
N PHE A 16 7.76 -2.06 -2.09
CA PHE A 16 6.60 -2.64 -2.75
C PHE A 16 6.93 -4.05 -3.24
N ASP A 17 6.03 -4.99 -2.99
CA ASP A 17 5.97 -6.21 -3.78
C ASP A 17 5.67 -5.85 -5.24
N PRO A 18 6.24 -6.54 -6.25
CA PRO A 18 5.97 -6.25 -7.65
C PRO A 18 4.47 -6.22 -7.98
N LYS A 19 3.67 -7.07 -7.34
CA LYS A 19 2.21 -7.07 -7.50
C LYS A 19 1.58 -5.77 -6.99
N ALA A 20 2.03 -5.28 -5.83
CA ALA A 20 1.52 -4.04 -5.25
C ALA A 20 1.85 -2.83 -6.13
N ASP A 21 3.04 -2.81 -6.72
CA ASP A 21 3.44 -1.78 -7.68
C ASP A 21 2.57 -1.83 -8.94
N THR A 22 2.31 -3.00 -9.51
CA THR A 22 1.38 -3.14 -10.64
C THR A 22 -0.03 -2.66 -10.30
N GLU A 23 -0.59 -3.09 -9.16
CA GLU A 23 -1.93 -2.65 -8.71
C GLU A 23 -2.01 -1.13 -8.51
N TYR A 24 -0.92 -0.51 -8.01
CA TYR A 24 -0.81 0.93 -7.88
C TYR A 24 -0.83 1.65 -9.24
N GLN A 25 0.02 1.22 -10.17
CA GLN A 25 0.12 1.82 -11.50
C GLN A 25 -1.18 1.68 -12.30
N GLU A 26 -1.82 0.51 -12.25
CA GLU A 26 -3.12 0.27 -12.89
C GLU A 26 -4.22 1.16 -12.30
N ALA A 27 -4.23 1.34 -10.98
CA ALA A 27 -5.21 2.22 -10.32
C ALA A 27 -4.98 3.69 -10.72
N TYR A 28 -3.73 4.15 -10.71
CA TYR A 28 -3.38 5.50 -11.14
C TYR A 28 -3.85 5.75 -12.58
N ALA A 29 -3.44 4.88 -13.51
CA ALA A 29 -3.76 5.02 -14.92
C ALA A 29 -5.29 5.01 -15.15
N TRP A 30 -6.01 4.08 -14.51
CA TRP A 30 -7.45 4.00 -14.63
C TRP A 30 -8.14 5.30 -14.17
N TYR A 31 -7.72 5.86 -13.04
CA TYR A 31 -8.29 7.11 -12.53
C TYR A 31 -7.97 8.31 -13.43
N GLU A 32 -6.74 8.39 -13.92
CA GLU A 32 -6.32 9.47 -14.82
C GLU A 32 -7.08 9.43 -16.15
N GLU A 33 -7.37 8.24 -16.67
CA GLU A 33 -8.23 8.04 -17.84
C GLU A 33 -9.68 8.47 -17.60
N GLN A 34 -10.20 8.39 -16.37
CA GLN A 34 -11.58 8.79 -16.07
C GLN A 34 -11.73 10.32 -16.04
N LEU A 35 -10.75 11.02 -15.46
CA LEU A 35 -10.75 12.47 -15.34
C LEU A 35 -9.32 12.93 -15.11
N GLN A 36 -8.86 13.89 -15.92
CA GLN A 36 -7.54 14.48 -15.77
C GLN A 36 -7.29 14.96 -14.32
N GLY A 37 -6.14 14.58 -13.78
CA GLY A 37 -5.71 14.87 -12.40
C GLY A 37 -6.38 14.00 -11.33
N LEU A 38 -7.24 13.04 -11.67
CA LEU A 38 -7.80 12.11 -10.69
C LEU A 38 -6.79 11.02 -10.31
N GLY A 39 -5.88 10.63 -11.22
CA GLY A 39 -4.76 9.75 -10.91
C GLY A 39 -3.80 10.41 -9.92
N GLU A 40 -3.48 11.69 -10.13
CA GLU A 40 -2.66 12.48 -9.18
C GLU A 40 -3.31 12.58 -7.80
N ARG A 41 -4.63 12.80 -7.73
CA ARG A 41 -5.36 12.79 -6.44
C ARG A 41 -5.29 11.43 -5.74
N PHE A 42 -5.32 10.34 -6.52
CA PHE A 42 -5.15 8.98 -6.00
C PHE A 42 -3.74 8.78 -5.44
N GLU A 43 -2.70 9.10 -6.23
CA GLU A 43 -1.29 9.05 -5.81
C GLU A 43 -1.06 9.83 -4.52
N PHE A 44 -1.51 11.08 -4.45
CA PHE A 44 -1.40 11.90 -3.26
C PHE A 44 -2.05 11.24 -2.04
N SER A 45 -3.25 10.66 -2.21
CA SER A 45 -3.96 9.97 -1.13
C SER A 45 -3.24 8.71 -0.66
N VAL A 46 -2.54 8.01 -1.57
CA VAL A 46 -1.67 6.87 -1.24
C VAL A 46 -0.44 7.34 -0.47
N GLU A 47 0.27 8.35 -0.97
CA GLU A 47 1.48 8.91 -0.32
C GLU A 47 1.20 9.36 1.11
N GLN A 48 0.09 10.06 1.36
CA GLN A 48 -0.33 10.46 2.71
C GLN A 48 -0.47 9.27 3.66
N LYS A 49 -1.01 8.15 3.17
CA LYS A 49 -1.12 6.92 3.99
C LYS A 49 0.23 6.26 4.20
N LEU A 50 1.10 6.22 3.20
CA LEU A 50 2.45 5.69 3.33
C LEU A 50 3.27 6.48 4.36
N VAL A 51 3.16 7.81 4.37
CA VAL A 51 3.79 8.67 5.39
C VAL A 51 3.28 8.33 6.79
N SER A 52 1.97 8.17 6.96
CA SER A 52 1.39 7.74 8.24
C SER A 52 1.87 6.35 8.67
N VAL A 53 1.99 5.41 7.73
CA VAL A 53 2.50 4.06 7.98
C VAL A 53 3.99 4.08 8.35
N LEU A 54 4.80 4.93 7.72
CA LEU A 54 6.22 5.11 8.07
C LEU A 54 6.38 5.68 9.49
N ALA A 55 5.56 6.67 9.85
CA ALA A 55 5.62 7.33 11.16
C ALA A 55 5.13 6.42 12.29
N ALA A 56 4.09 5.61 12.04
CA ALA A 56 3.52 4.70 13.03
C ALA A 56 3.10 3.37 12.39
N PRO A 57 4.04 2.44 12.11
CA PRO A 57 3.74 1.18 11.42
C PRO A 57 2.77 0.27 12.19
N LEU A 58 2.69 0.47 13.51
CA LEU A 58 1.85 -0.29 14.42
C LEU A 58 0.44 0.30 14.58
N LEU A 59 0.15 1.47 13.98
CA LEU A 59 -1.11 2.21 14.13
C LEU A 59 -2.35 1.40 13.72
N TYR A 60 -2.23 0.62 12.66
CA TYR A 60 -3.33 -0.19 12.13
C TYR A 60 -3.31 -1.58 12.76
N PRO A 61 -4.43 -2.11 13.29
CA PRO A 61 -4.45 -3.39 13.98
C PRO A 61 -4.01 -4.54 13.07
N ILE A 62 -3.33 -5.51 13.69
CA ILE A 62 -2.97 -6.77 13.02
C ILE A 62 -4.25 -7.54 12.70
N LYS A 63 -4.35 -8.03 11.47
CA LYS A 63 -5.33 -9.01 11.02
C LYS A 63 -4.68 -10.39 10.98
N LYS A 64 -5.16 -11.29 10.13
CA LYS A 64 -4.58 -12.63 9.98
C LYS A 64 -3.16 -12.55 9.40
N TYR A 65 -2.23 -13.35 9.91
CA TYR A 65 -0.88 -13.53 9.37
C TYR A 65 0.03 -12.28 9.37
N ASP A 66 -0.01 -11.48 10.45
CA ASP A 66 0.76 -10.23 10.62
C ASP A 66 0.50 -9.15 9.56
N ILE A 67 -0.64 -9.26 8.88
CA ILE A 67 -1.05 -8.28 7.89
C ILE A 67 -1.75 -7.11 8.57
N ARG A 68 -1.41 -5.91 8.12
CA ARG A 68 -2.08 -4.67 8.47
C ARG A 68 -2.69 -4.08 7.21
N GLU A 69 -3.80 -3.37 7.35
CA GLU A 69 -4.43 -2.67 6.24
C GLU A 69 -4.87 -1.27 6.64
N CYS A 70 -4.76 -0.32 5.72
CA CYS A 70 -5.31 1.01 5.88
C CYS A 70 -6.08 1.43 4.63
N LYS A 71 -7.18 2.15 4.84
CA LYS A 71 -8.03 2.67 3.76
C LYS A 71 -7.43 3.93 3.16
N ILE A 72 -7.40 4.00 1.84
CA ILE A 72 -7.03 5.20 1.10
C ILE A 72 -8.24 6.15 1.11
N ASN A 73 -8.03 7.38 1.56
CA ASN A 73 -9.12 8.35 1.71
C ASN A 73 -9.66 8.73 0.33
N GLY A 74 -10.99 8.81 0.17
CA GLY A 74 -11.62 9.19 -1.12
C GLY A 74 -11.63 8.10 -2.19
N PHE A 75 -10.96 6.97 -1.96
CA PHE A 75 -10.83 5.89 -2.94
C PHE A 75 -11.24 4.53 -2.36
N PRO A 76 -11.86 3.64 -3.16
CA PRO A 76 -12.26 2.30 -2.76
C PRO A 76 -11.06 1.34 -2.75
N TYR A 77 -9.96 1.71 -2.09
CA TYR A 77 -8.72 0.95 -2.05
C TYR A 77 -8.18 0.81 -0.62
N LEU A 78 -7.48 -0.30 -0.37
CA LEU A 78 -6.72 -0.57 0.85
C LEU A 78 -5.23 -0.70 0.52
N ILE A 79 -4.38 -0.13 1.35
CA ILE A 79 -2.95 -0.51 1.39
C ILE A 79 -2.84 -1.67 2.36
N ILE A 80 -2.35 -2.81 1.88
CA ILE A 80 -2.10 -4.01 2.68
C ILE A 80 -0.60 -4.16 2.86
N TYR A 81 -0.12 -4.26 4.09
CA TYR A 81 1.31 -4.29 4.38
C TYR A 81 1.69 -5.23 5.53
N LYS A 82 2.98 -5.58 5.58
CA LYS A 82 3.64 -6.25 6.71
C LYS A 82 4.74 -5.37 7.27
N PHE A 83 4.94 -5.45 8.58
CA PHE A 83 5.98 -4.71 9.28
C PHE A 83 7.05 -5.67 9.81
N TYR A 84 8.30 -5.44 9.41
CA TYR A 84 9.47 -6.22 9.78
C TYR A 84 10.45 -5.34 10.57
N PRO A 85 10.24 -5.17 11.89
CA PRO A 85 11.03 -4.23 12.71
C PRO A 85 12.53 -4.54 12.68
N LEU A 86 12.93 -5.81 12.75
CA LEU A 86 14.35 -6.22 12.73
C LEU A 86 15.07 -5.88 11.41
N LYS A 87 14.32 -5.67 10.32
CA LYS A 87 14.84 -5.31 9.01
C LYS A 87 14.62 -3.84 8.67
N ASN A 88 14.06 -3.07 9.61
CA ASN A 88 13.60 -1.71 9.38
C ASN A 88 12.66 -1.58 8.16
N LEU A 89 11.86 -2.61 7.86
CA LEU A 89 11.13 -2.72 6.60
C LEU A 89 9.62 -2.71 6.80
N ILE A 90 8.93 -1.95 5.95
CA ILE A 90 7.50 -2.04 5.71
C ILE A 90 7.30 -2.56 4.28
N LEU A 91 6.79 -3.79 4.15
CA LEU A 91 6.52 -4.39 2.85
C LEU A 91 5.06 -4.15 2.47
N ILE A 92 4.81 -3.37 1.43
CA ILE A 92 3.49 -3.20 0.82
C ILE A 92 3.23 -4.41 -0.07
N ILE A 93 2.22 -5.20 0.29
CA ILE A 93 1.88 -6.46 -0.36
C ILE A 93 0.84 -6.26 -1.46
N SER A 94 -0.06 -5.29 -1.29
CA SER A 94 -1.14 -5.03 -2.23
C SER A 94 -1.73 -3.63 -2.06
N ILE A 95 -2.14 -3.03 -3.18
CA ILE A 95 -3.00 -1.85 -3.25
C ILE A 95 -4.37 -2.34 -3.73
N PHE A 96 -5.14 -2.85 -2.78
CA PHE A 96 -6.30 -3.69 -3.04
C PHE A 96 -7.58 -2.88 -3.28
N HIS A 97 -8.18 -3.00 -4.47
CA HIS A 97 -9.48 -2.39 -4.76
C HIS A 97 -10.63 -3.13 -4.06
N THR A 98 -11.34 -2.45 -3.15
CA THR A 98 -12.40 -3.04 -2.32
C THR A 98 -13.71 -3.30 -3.05
N SER A 99 -14.11 -2.44 -4.00
CA SER A 99 -15.39 -2.59 -4.73
C SER A 99 -15.33 -3.59 -5.89
N ARG A 100 -14.14 -3.85 -6.46
CA ARG A 100 -14.00 -4.72 -7.63
C ARG A 100 -14.08 -6.22 -7.29
N ASN A 101 -13.86 -6.64 -6.03
CA ASN A 101 -13.99 -8.06 -5.66
C ASN A 101 -13.88 -8.35 -4.13
N PRO A 102 -15.00 -8.50 -3.37
CA PRO A 102 -14.92 -8.80 -1.93
C PRO A 102 -14.35 -10.20 -1.62
N ARG A 103 -14.35 -11.15 -2.57
CA ARG A 103 -13.91 -12.54 -2.36
C ARG A 103 -12.40 -12.79 -2.50
N LYS A 104 -11.61 -11.78 -2.90
CA LYS A 104 -10.15 -11.89 -3.12
C LYS A 104 -9.30 -11.19 -2.07
N LYS A 105 -9.83 -10.85 -0.90
CA LYS A 105 -9.06 -10.16 0.15
C LYS A 105 -7.84 -10.96 0.67
N LEU A 106 -7.73 -12.26 0.37
CA LEU A 106 -6.53 -13.06 0.60
C LEU A 106 -6.34 -14.18 -0.46
N PRO A 107 -5.82 -13.93 -1.67
CA PRO A 107 -5.42 -15.00 -2.56
C PRO A 107 -3.97 -15.37 -2.23
N ASN A 108 -3.78 -16.53 -1.61
CA ASN A 108 -2.53 -17.30 -1.64
C ASN A 108 -1.29 -16.73 -0.92
N LEU A 109 -1.38 -16.47 0.39
CA LEU A 109 -0.20 -16.59 1.27
C LEU A 109 0.08 -18.08 1.50
N ARG A 110 0.40 -18.82 0.43
CA ARG A 110 0.92 -20.18 0.58
C ARG A 110 2.36 -20.07 1.08
N LYS A 111 2.63 -20.83 2.13
CA LYS A 111 3.93 -21.04 2.77
C LYS A 111 5.04 -21.08 1.71
N ARG A 112 5.94 -20.11 1.71
CA ARG A 112 7.33 -20.40 1.38
C ARG A 112 7.95 -20.87 2.69
N SER A 113 7.85 -22.18 2.91
CA SER A 113 8.73 -22.92 3.82
C SER A 113 10.16 -22.83 3.29
#